data_AF-A0A3D2YHF7-F1
#
_entry.id   AF-A0A3D2YHF7-F1
#
_cell.length_a   1.000
_cell.length_b   1.000
_cell.length_c   1.000
_cell.angle_alpha   90.00
_cell.angle_beta   90.00
_cell.angle_gamma   90.00
#
_symmetry.space_group_name_H-M   'P 1'
#
loop_
_entity.id
_entity.type
_entity.pdbx_description
1 polymer ?
#
loop_
_entity_poly.entity_id
_entity_poly.type
_entity_poly.pdbx_seq_one_letter_code
_entity_poly.pdbx_strand_id
1 'polypeptide(L)'
;MALVLTLTLTLAQADVRVELDGIDGGSASVTASEDDSAALLEGYLYQLNGLDVPEVVKEESSGNTASRPATYAVALNNATKTIYDKLVPEIKAIANGERTSSIVKVEGLDITYYKSDLGLDTLVTGNSFTAEAQAKVKEMFTADVSADVLLTSLITHLPYELYWFDKVKGIQISYEMTGTDEYVTISSVEIMFHVSQDYAVTEGNSYYPTMPDTTKTGAATAAAAKAAEVVAENQGKGTYGKLVAYREYITNAVDYNFDVANTANYPYGDPWQLIYVFDNDPDTNVVCEGYSKAFKYLCDLTWTGSDPEVKCYLAVGKMDSEDHMWNIVSIGGVNYLTDITNCDSYADGKFAIGYPDQMFLCGAEGGVDAGYTVDIPGQRKVLYTYDDKETKRIYNDQELVLSDTRYSPLTFDLNQLIALARYAAGITTDDSAAIDVNNDGIISAADLTAMAQSLVS
;
A
#
# COMPACT_ATOMS: atom_id res chain seq x y z
N MET A 1 17.30 38.25 -13.55
CA MET A 1 15.94 38.77 -13.27
C MET A 1 15.16 37.58 -12.78
N ALA A 2 14.70 37.59 -11.52
CA ALA A 2 13.87 36.51 -10.97
C ALA A 2 12.41 36.91 -11.14
N LEU A 3 11.63 36.05 -11.81
CA LEU A 3 10.19 36.23 -12.00
C LEU A 3 9.52 34.96 -11.46
N VAL A 4 8.76 35.11 -10.38
CA VAL A 4 7.91 34.04 -9.81
C VAL A 4 6.52 34.21 -10.41
N LEU A 5 5.97 33.14 -11.00
CA LEU A 5 4.64 33.15 -11.62
C LEU A 5 3.83 31.96 -11.09
N THR A 6 2.60 32.22 -10.66
CA THR A 6 1.66 31.21 -10.15
C THR A 6 0.34 31.38 -10.89
N LEU A 7 -0.25 30.30 -11.43
CA LEU A 7 -1.59 30.35 -12.03
C LEU A 7 -2.37 29.06 -11.78
N THR A 8 -3.65 29.23 -11.45
CA THR A 8 -4.66 28.20 -11.17
C THR A 8 -5.69 28.17 -12.30
N LEU A 9 -6.10 26.99 -12.81
CA LEU A 9 -7.26 26.86 -13.69
C LEU A 9 -8.06 25.57 -13.42
N THR A 10 -9.38 25.73 -13.37
CA THR A 10 -10.43 24.73 -13.18
C THR A 10 -11.12 24.36 -14.50
N LEU A 11 -11.69 23.15 -14.58
CA LEU A 11 -12.40 22.62 -15.76
C LEU A 11 -13.66 23.44 -16.12
N ALA A 12 -13.86 23.72 -17.41
CA ALA A 12 -15.19 23.89 -17.99
C ALA A 12 -15.26 23.17 -19.34
N GLN A 13 -16.38 22.45 -19.55
CA GLN A 13 -16.73 21.73 -20.77
C GLN A 13 -16.71 22.65 -22.01
N ALA A 14 -16.40 22.05 -23.15
CA ALA A 14 -16.14 22.67 -24.45
C ALA A 14 -17.13 23.78 -24.89
N ASP A 15 -16.60 24.91 -25.39
CA ASP A 15 -16.92 25.46 -26.72
C ASP A 15 -15.94 26.58 -27.15
N VAL A 16 -15.79 26.75 -28.46
CA VAL A 16 -14.77 27.57 -29.15
C VAL A 16 -14.99 29.09 -29.01
N ARG A 17 -13.95 29.86 -28.61
CA ARG A 17 -13.38 31.04 -29.31
C ARG A 17 -12.28 31.74 -28.48
N VAL A 18 -11.16 32.01 -29.17
CA VAL A 18 -9.94 32.70 -28.72
C VAL A 18 -10.10 34.22 -28.84
N GLU A 19 -9.58 34.95 -27.84
CA GLU A 19 -8.79 36.21 -27.88
C GLU A 19 -8.74 36.75 -26.42
N LEU A 20 -7.62 37.14 -25.78
CA LEU A 20 -6.39 37.79 -26.21
C LEU A 20 -5.20 37.48 -25.26
N ASP A 21 -4.01 37.41 -25.87
CA ASP A 21 -2.69 37.94 -25.49
C ASP A 21 -2.14 37.84 -24.05
N GLY A 22 -1.09 37.01 -23.94
CA GLY A 22 0.21 37.47 -23.44
C GLY A 22 0.69 36.88 -22.11
N ILE A 23 1.82 36.15 -22.20
CA ILE A 23 2.72 35.64 -21.14
C ILE A 23 2.50 34.14 -20.86
N ASP A 24 3.36 33.30 -21.46
CA ASP A 24 3.29 31.83 -21.32
C ASP A 24 4.68 31.25 -20.94
N GLY A 25 4.69 30.44 -19.87
CA GLY A 25 5.84 29.69 -19.38
C GLY A 25 5.57 28.21 -19.56
N GLY A 26 6.55 27.44 -20.05
CA GLY A 26 6.36 26.05 -20.43
C GLY A 26 6.01 25.15 -19.24
N SER A 27 4.85 24.50 -19.29
CA SER A 27 4.44 23.43 -18.36
C SER A 27 4.35 22.07 -19.07
N ALA A 28 4.65 21.01 -18.31
CA ALA A 28 4.41 19.63 -18.68
C ALA A 28 3.60 18.95 -17.56
N SER A 29 2.55 18.23 -17.94
CA SER A 29 1.66 17.49 -17.03
C SER A 29 1.60 16.03 -17.47
N VAL A 30 1.70 15.11 -16.51
CA VAL A 30 1.69 13.67 -16.76
C VAL A 30 0.69 13.00 -15.85
N THR A 31 -0.13 12.12 -16.42
CA THR A 31 -1.09 11.25 -15.71
C THR A 31 -0.68 9.79 -15.92
N ALA A 32 -0.71 8.95 -14.90
CA ALA A 32 -0.39 7.51 -15.04
C ALA A 32 -1.45 6.77 -15.88
N SER A 33 -1.06 5.79 -16.70
CA SER A 33 -1.94 5.02 -17.59
C SER A 33 -2.70 3.88 -16.87
N GLU A 34 -3.91 3.56 -17.34
CA GLU A 34 -4.89 2.63 -16.74
C GLU A 34 -4.46 1.13 -16.68
N ASP A 35 -3.32 0.74 -17.25
CA ASP A 35 -2.98 -0.68 -17.49
C ASP A 35 -2.07 -1.37 -16.43
N ASP A 36 -1.71 -0.69 -15.34
CA ASP A 36 -0.87 -1.25 -14.25
C ASP A 36 -1.71 -1.81 -13.08
N SER A 37 -2.99 -2.12 -13.32
CA SER A 37 -4.07 -2.27 -12.33
C SER A 37 -3.88 -3.33 -11.22
N ALA A 38 -3.07 -4.37 -11.40
CA ALA A 38 -2.91 -5.42 -10.37
C ALA A 38 -1.83 -5.08 -9.32
N ALA A 39 -0.70 -4.48 -9.72
CA ALA A 39 0.33 -3.97 -8.79
C ALA A 39 -0.05 -2.60 -8.25
N LEU A 40 -0.80 -1.82 -9.04
CA LEU A 40 -1.38 -0.56 -8.59
C LEU A 40 -2.41 -0.77 -7.49
N LEU A 41 -3.14 -1.89 -7.39
CA LEU A 41 -4.20 -2.00 -6.39
C LEU A 41 -3.69 -2.30 -4.98
N GLU A 42 -2.69 -3.15 -4.81
CA GLU A 42 -2.07 -3.38 -3.50
C GLU A 42 -1.33 -2.11 -3.04
N GLY A 43 -0.62 -1.45 -3.96
CA GLY A 43 -0.10 -0.10 -3.77
C GLY A 43 -1.18 0.96 -3.52
N TYR A 44 -2.35 0.86 -4.16
CA TYR A 44 -3.50 1.78 -4.01
C TYR A 44 -4.20 1.58 -2.67
N LEU A 45 -4.24 0.35 -2.18
CA LEU A 45 -4.77 0.04 -0.88
C LEU A 45 -3.86 0.59 0.21
N TYR A 46 -2.54 0.42 0.08
CA TYR A 46 -1.56 1.02 0.98
C TYR A 46 -1.51 2.55 0.86
N GLN A 47 -1.70 3.08 -0.34
CA GLN A 47 -1.80 4.52 -0.64
C GLN A 47 -3.10 5.18 -0.16
N LEU A 48 -4.23 4.47 -0.13
CA LEU A 48 -5.47 5.02 0.46
C LEU A 48 -5.35 5.13 1.99
N ASN A 49 -4.52 4.26 2.58
CA ASN A 49 -4.35 4.13 4.02
C ASN A 49 -3.08 4.79 4.58
N GLY A 50 -2.23 5.37 3.73
CA GLY A 50 -0.98 5.97 4.16
C GLY A 50 0.02 5.05 4.82
N LEU A 51 0.24 3.85 4.27
CA LEU A 51 1.08 2.79 4.86
C LEU A 51 2.02 2.10 3.86
N ASP A 52 3.12 1.52 4.36
CA ASP A 52 4.22 0.98 3.54
C ASP A 52 3.83 -0.29 2.76
N VAL A 53 4.37 -0.44 1.55
CA VAL A 53 4.44 -1.76 0.87
C VAL A 53 5.75 -2.43 1.32
N PRO A 54 5.76 -3.69 1.79
CA PRO A 54 6.96 -4.26 2.38
C PRO A 54 8.14 -4.39 1.39
N GLU A 55 9.32 -3.98 1.85
CA GLU A 55 10.55 -4.00 1.07
C GLU A 55 11.03 -5.45 0.85
N VAL A 56 11.09 -5.89 -0.40
CA VAL A 56 11.57 -7.23 -0.75
C VAL A 56 13.10 -7.27 -0.71
N VAL A 57 13.65 -7.83 0.36
CA VAL A 57 15.08 -8.15 0.44
C VAL A 57 15.35 -9.39 -0.43
N LYS A 58 16.00 -9.19 -1.58
CA LYS A 58 16.47 -10.30 -2.43
C LYS A 58 17.75 -10.88 -1.83
N GLU A 59 17.69 -12.09 -1.27
CA GLU A 59 18.87 -12.96 -1.25
C GLU A 59 18.85 -13.85 -2.50
N GLU A 60 19.97 -13.85 -3.22
CA GLU A 60 20.18 -14.68 -4.38
C GLU A 60 20.28 -16.16 -3.98
N SER A 61 19.32 -17.00 -4.35
CA SER A 61 19.64 -18.28 -5.01
C SER A 61 18.43 -18.95 -5.66
N SER A 62 18.62 -19.21 -6.95
CA SER A 62 18.05 -20.29 -7.77
C SER A 62 16.57 -20.69 -7.63
N GLY A 63 15.80 -20.31 -8.65
CA GLY A 63 15.20 -21.35 -9.50
C GLY A 63 13.71 -21.64 -9.37
N ASN A 64 12.84 -20.63 -9.45
CA ASN A 64 11.61 -20.67 -10.26
C ASN A 64 11.07 -19.23 -10.38
N THR A 65 11.59 -18.46 -11.34
CA THR A 65 11.16 -17.09 -11.55
C THR A 65 9.84 -17.09 -12.32
N ALA A 66 8.72 -17.10 -11.59
CA ALA A 66 7.63 -16.21 -12.00
C ALA A 66 8.22 -14.81 -11.89
N SER A 67 8.84 -14.35 -12.98
CA SER A 67 9.49 -13.06 -13.05
C SER A 67 8.46 -12.01 -12.61
N ARG A 68 8.64 -11.48 -11.39
CA ARG A 68 8.26 -10.10 -11.05
C ARG A 68 8.56 -9.28 -12.30
N PRO A 69 7.64 -8.46 -12.84
CA PRO A 69 7.92 -7.71 -14.05
C PRO A 69 9.22 -6.93 -13.87
N ALA A 70 10.29 -7.42 -14.49
CA ALA A 70 11.58 -6.77 -14.53
C ALA A 70 11.50 -5.77 -15.69
N THR A 71 10.68 -4.74 -15.55
CA THR A 71 10.42 -3.71 -16.57
C THR A 71 9.56 -2.66 -15.85
N TYR A 72 10.01 -1.48 -15.42
CA TYR A 72 10.86 -0.50 -16.10
C TYR A 72 11.65 0.34 -15.08
N ALA A 73 12.82 -0.10 -14.64
CA ALA A 73 13.80 0.87 -14.13
C ALA A 73 14.43 1.55 -15.35
N VAL A 74 13.73 2.52 -15.94
CA VAL A 74 14.37 3.40 -16.92
C VAL A 74 15.51 4.08 -16.17
N ALA A 75 16.75 3.85 -16.61
CA ALA A 75 17.89 4.49 -16.00
C ALA A 75 17.68 6.01 -16.02
N LEU A 76 17.61 6.62 -14.83
CA LEU A 76 17.53 8.07 -14.71
C LEU A 76 18.80 8.66 -15.30
N ASN A 77 18.67 9.57 -16.27
CA ASN A 77 19.79 10.39 -16.69
C ASN A 77 20.22 11.30 -15.52
N ASN A 78 21.38 11.93 -15.63
CA ASN A 78 21.94 12.72 -14.52
C ASN A 78 21.03 13.88 -14.07
N ALA A 79 20.33 14.54 -14.99
CA ALA A 79 19.43 15.64 -14.69
C ALA A 79 18.21 15.16 -13.89
N THR A 80 17.49 14.16 -14.42
CA THR A 80 16.33 13.55 -13.74
C THR A 80 16.72 12.92 -12.40
N LYS A 81 17.89 12.28 -12.31
CA LYS A 81 18.39 11.72 -11.05
C LYS A 81 18.63 12.78 -9.99
N THR A 82 19.20 13.93 -10.38
CA THR A 82 19.45 15.05 -9.45
C THR A 82 18.14 15.60 -8.89
N ILE A 83 17.11 15.71 -9.73
CA ILE A 83 15.76 16.10 -9.30
C ILE A 83 15.19 15.05 -8.36
N TYR A 84 15.22 13.78 -8.75
CA TYR A 84 14.73 12.66 -7.95
C TYR A 84 15.36 12.66 -6.54
N ASP A 85 16.68 12.71 -6.44
CA ASP A 85 17.41 12.64 -5.16
C ASP A 85 17.02 13.80 -4.22
N LYS A 86 16.69 14.98 -4.76
CA LYS A 86 16.21 16.13 -4.00
C LYS A 86 14.72 16.07 -3.66
N LEU A 87 13.91 15.39 -4.47
CA LEU A 87 12.48 15.19 -4.21
C LEU A 87 12.22 14.18 -3.10
N VAL A 88 13.04 13.11 -2.99
CA VAL A 88 12.84 12.05 -1.98
C VAL A 88 12.68 12.59 -0.54
N PRO A 89 13.61 13.41 0.02
CA PRO A 89 13.44 13.92 1.38
C PRO A 89 12.24 14.86 1.53
N GLU A 90 11.89 15.58 0.46
CA GLU A 90 10.80 16.55 0.45
C GLU A 90 9.42 15.88 0.44
N ILE A 91 9.30 14.75 -0.29
CA ILE A 91 8.11 13.89 -0.30
C ILE A 91 7.93 13.24 1.07
N LYS A 92 9.01 12.74 1.68
CA LYS A 92 9.02 12.22 3.05
C LYS A 92 8.52 13.26 4.06
N ALA A 93 9.01 14.49 3.97
CA ALA A 93 8.58 15.57 4.85
C ALA A 93 7.08 15.91 4.66
N ILE A 94 6.53 15.85 3.45
CA ILE A 94 5.08 16.01 3.24
C ILE A 94 4.32 14.85 3.88
N ALA A 95 4.74 13.61 3.65
CA ALA A 95 4.12 12.42 4.21
C ALA A 95 4.14 12.41 5.75
N ASN A 96 5.15 13.01 6.37
CA ASN A 96 5.26 13.14 7.82
C ASN A 96 4.43 14.30 8.41
N GLY A 97 3.72 15.07 7.59
CA GLY A 97 3.02 16.28 8.04
C GLY A 97 3.94 17.44 8.43
N GLU A 98 5.20 17.43 7.96
CA GLU A 98 6.18 18.47 8.25
C GLU A 98 6.08 19.64 7.25
N ARG A 99 5.32 19.48 6.16
CA ARG A 99 5.16 20.48 5.10
C ARG A 99 3.69 20.80 4.83
N THR A 100 3.40 22.08 4.67
CA THR A 100 2.07 22.62 4.31
C THR A 100 1.92 22.88 2.81
N SER A 101 2.92 22.52 2.01
CA SER A 101 2.89 22.65 0.55
C SER A 101 3.46 21.41 -0.11
N SER A 102 2.77 20.94 -1.15
CA SER A 102 3.22 19.86 -2.03
C SER A 102 4.00 20.36 -3.26
N ILE A 103 4.36 21.65 -3.29
CA ILE A 103 5.23 22.23 -4.32
C ILE A 103 6.66 22.18 -3.82
N VAL A 104 7.54 21.54 -4.59
CA VAL A 104 8.95 21.37 -4.27
C VAL A 104 9.80 22.13 -5.27
N LYS A 105 10.56 23.12 -4.78
CA LYS A 105 11.53 23.84 -5.61
C LYS A 105 12.89 23.16 -5.53
N VAL A 106 13.36 22.66 -6.67
CA VAL A 106 14.67 22.05 -6.86
C VAL A 106 15.61 23.07 -7.49
N GLU A 107 16.62 23.49 -6.74
CA GLU A 107 17.66 24.41 -7.20
C GLU A 107 18.98 23.68 -7.52
N GLY A 108 19.79 24.30 -8.39
CA GLY A 108 21.16 23.85 -8.71
C GLY A 108 21.22 22.72 -9.74
N LEU A 109 20.37 22.76 -10.76
CA LEU A 109 20.39 21.81 -11.88
C LEU A 109 21.37 22.20 -13.00
N ASP A 110 21.72 23.49 -13.09
CA ASP A 110 22.66 24.10 -14.05
C ASP A 110 22.55 23.59 -15.51
N ILE A 111 21.34 23.23 -15.95
CA ILE A 111 21.08 22.79 -17.33
C ILE A 111 21.18 24.01 -18.23
N THR A 112 22.17 24.04 -19.13
CA THR A 112 22.42 25.17 -20.02
C THR A 112 22.36 24.74 -21.47
N TYR A 113 21.56 25.46 -22.25
CA TYR A 113 21.45 25.32 -23.70
C TYR A 113 22.07 26.54 -24.35
N TYR A 114 23.00 26.33 -25.28
CA TYR A 114 23.55 27.42 -26.08
C TYR A 114 22.67 27.67 -27.29
N LYS A 115 22.77 28.89 -27.83
CA LYS A 115 22.12 29.29 -29.08
C LYS A 115 22.33 28.25 -30.21
N SER A 116 23.54 27.70 -30.32
CA SER A 116 23.89 26.64 -31.27
C SER A 116 23.11 25.35 -31.06
N ASP A 117 22.86 24.96 -29.81
CA ASP A 117 22.18 23.71 -29.46
C ASP A 117 20.69 23.80 -29.79
N LEU A 118 20.12 25.00 -29.64
CA LEU A 118 18.73 25.31 -29.96
C LEU A 118 18.50 25.51 -31.47
N GLY A 119 19.57 25.69 -32.25
CA GLY A 119 19.50 25.94 -33.69
C GLY A 119 18.88 27.31 -34.04
N LEU A 120 19.08 28.31 -33.18
CA LEU A 120 18.49 29.65 -33.32
C LEU A 120 19.58 30.71 -33.52
N ASP A 121 19.24 31.84 -34.12
CA ASP A 121 20.18 32.98 -34.27
C ASP A 121 20.00 34.05 -33.18
N THR A 122 18.83 34.09 -32.54
CA THR A 122 18.46 35.07 -31.51
C THR A 122 17.66 34.37 -30.41
N LEU A 123 18.11 34.50 -29.17
CA LEU A 123 17.40 33.97 -27.99
C LEU A 123 16.63 35.05 -27.24
N VAL A 124 17.11 36.29 -27.25
CA VAL A 124 16.54 37.40 -26.49
C VAL A 124 16.17 38.55 -27.41
N THR A 125 14.96 39.08 -27.27
CA THR A 125 14.55 40.34 -27.92
C THR A 125 14.05 41.31 -26.86
N GLY A 126 14.66 42.50 -26.78
CA GLY A 126 14.42 43.43 -25.69
C GLY A 126 14.90 42.84 -24.36
N ASN A 127 13.97 42.65 -23.41
CA ASN A 127 14.26 42.15 -22.06
C ASN A 127 13.71 40.74 -21.80
N SER A 128 13.27 39.99 -22.83
CA SER A 128 12.67 38.67 -22.69
C SER A 128 13.21 37.68 -23.72
N PHE A 129 13.20 36.40 -23.37
CA PHE A 129 13.43 35.33 -24.33
C PHE A 129 12.36 35.35 -25.43
N THR A 130 12.74 34.99 -26.66
CA THR A 130 11.80 34.87 -27.77
C THR A 130 10.89 33.65 -27.56
N ALA A 131 9.68 33.69 -28.12
CA ALA A 131 8.75 32.56 -28.05
C ALA A 131 9.34 31.29 -28.68
N GLU A 132 10.16 31.44 -29.73
CA GLU A 132 10.86 30.35 -30.39
C GLU A 132 11.94 29.73 -29.49
N ALA A 133 12.72 30.56 -28.79
CA ALA A 133 13.69 30.09 -27.79
C ALA A 133 12.99 29.37 -26.63
N GLN A 134 11.88 29.89 -26.13
CA GLN A 134 11.08 29.23 -25.09
C GLN A 134 10.55 27.86 -25.53
N ALA A 135 10.01 27.76 -26.76
CA ALA A 135 9.52 26.51 -27.32
C ALA A 135 10.66 25.47 -27.49
N LYS A 136 11.82 25.90 -27.98
CA LYS A 136 12.99 25.01 -28.14
C LYS A 136 13.59 24.57 -26.81
N VAL A 137 13.67 25.46 -25.84
CA VAL A 137 14.10 25.10 -24.48
C VAL A 137 13.12 24.12 -23.83
N LYS A 138 11.80 24.28 -24.05
CA LYS A 138 10.79 23.32 -23.58
C LYS A 138 10.99 21.93 -24.18
N GLU A 139 11.23 21.85 -25.48
CA GLU A 139 11.50 20.60 -26.20
C GLU A 139 12.75 19.92 -25.63
N MET A 140 13.86 20.64 -25.51
CA MET A 140 15.11 20.11 -24.96
C MET A 140 14.99 19.70 -23.50
N PHE A 141 14.35 20.53 -22.67
CA PHE A 141 14.14 20.24 -21.25
C PHE A 141 13.28 18.99 -21.05
N THR A 142 12.26 18.77 -21.89
CA THR A 142 11.42 17.57 -21.80
C THR A 142 12.22 16.31 -22.18
N ALA A 143 13.19 16.42 -23.09
CA ALA A 143 14.10 15.33 -23.44
C ALA A 143 15.13 15.06 -22.33
N ASP A 144 15.64 16.10 -21.68
CA ASP A 144 16.62 16.00 -20.60
C ASP A 144 15.99 15.64 -19.25
N VAL A 145 14.73 16.01 -19.02
CA VAL A 145 13.97 15.74 -17.79
C VAL A 145 12.61 15.15 -18.17
N SER A 146 12.56 13.82 -18.23
CA SER A 146 11.31 13.10 -18.47
C SER A 146 10.45 13.07 -17.19
N ALA A 147 9.34 13.78 -17.21
CA ALA A 147 8.34 13.79 -16.14
C ALA A 147 7.74 12.39 -15.91
N ASP A 148 7.49 11.62 -16.97
CA ASP A 148 7.00 10.24 -16.89
C ASP A 148 7.97 9.35 -16.12
N VAL A 149 9.24 9.34 -16.53
CA VAL A 149 10.27 8.51 -15.91
C VAL A 149 10.52 8.91 -14.45
N LEU A 150 10.48 10.22 -14.16
CA LEU A 150 10.57 10.73 -12.79
C LEU A 150 9.40 10.23 -11.94
N LEU A 151 8.17 10.40 -12.42
CA LEU A 151 6.95 10.02 -11.70
C LEU A 151 6.90 8.50 -11.47
N THR A 152 7.15 7.71 -12.51
CA THR A 152 7.21 6.24 -12.41
C THR A 152 8.28 5.82 -11.41
N SER A 153 9.46 6.44 -11.41
CA SER A 153 10.52 6.14 -10.45
C SER A 153 10.12 6.49 -9.02
N LEU A 154 9.48 7.64 -8.79
CA LEU A 154 9.02 8.05 -7.47
C LEU A 154 7.92 7.10 -6.95
N ILE A 155 6.91 6.77 -7.75
CA ILE A 155 5.84 5.84 -7.35
C ILE A 155 6.39 4.45 -7.08
N THR A 156 7.40 4.01 -7.84
CA THR A 156 8.01 2.68 -7.68
C THR A 156 8.83 2.58 -6.40
N HIS A 157 9.57 3.63 -6.02
CA HIS A 157 10.51 3.59 -4.90
C HIS A 157 9.99 4.25 -3.61
N LEU A 158 8.94 5.07 -3.69
CA LEU A 158 8.29 5.73 -2.55
C LEU A 158 6.76 5.50 -2.55
N PRO A 159 6.29 4.24 -2.69
CA PRO A 159 4.86 3.97 -2.75
C PRO A 159 4.13 4.42 -1.47
N TYR A 160 4.81 4.34 -0.33
CA TYR A 160 4.35 4.80 0.98
C TYR A 160 4.25 6.30 1.07
N GLU A 161 5.35 7.01 0.82
CA GLU A 161 5.42 8.45 1.08
C GLU A 161 4.60 9.27 0.08
N LEU A 162 3.93 8.62 -0.87
CA LEU A 162 3.02 9.19 -1.85
C LEU A 162 1.56 8.75 -1.64
N TYR A 163 1.15 8.43 -0.40
CA TYR A 163 -0.24 8.12 -0.07
C TYR A 163 -1.19 9.30 -0.26
N TRP A 164 -0.74 10.50 0.11
CA TRP A 164 -1.47 11.77 0.00
C TRP A 164 -1.54 12.28 -1.46
N PHE A 165 -0.85 11.63 -2.39
CA PHE A 165 -0.69 12.08 -3.76
C PHE A 165 -1.79 11.52 -4.68
N ASP A 166 -2.44 12.43 -5.41
CA ASP A 166 -3.41 12.11 -6.46
C ASP A 166 -2.67 11.64 -7.73
N LYS A 167 -2.54 10.32 -7.87
CA LYS A 167 -1.85 9.68 -9.01
C LYS A 167 -2.59 9.84 -10.35
N VAL A 168 -3.87 10.18 -10.33
CA VAL A 168 -4.65 10.45 -11.55
C VAL A 168 -4.33 11.83 -12.10
N LYS A 169 -4.23 12.83 -11.22
CA LYS A 169 -3.84 14.21 -11.58
C LYS A 169 -2.35 14.36 -11.79
N GLY A 170 -1.54 13.54 -11.11
CA GLY A 170 -0.12 13.43 -11.34
C GLY A 170 0.67 14.66 -10.91
N ILE A 171 1.85 14.83 -11.51
CA ILE A 171 2.74 15.96 -11.24
C ILE A 171 2.65 17.05 -12.31
N GLN A 172 2.95 18.28 -11.92
CA GLN A 172 3.25 19.37 -12.83
C GLN A 172 4.68 19.85 -12.60
N ILE A 173 5.40 20.07 -13.71
CA ILE A 173 6.77 20.59 -13.67
C ILE A 173 6.79 21.95 -14.35
N SER A 174 7.38 22.94 -13.66
CA SER A 174 7.72 24.26 -14.18
C SER A 174 9.19 24.56 -13.90
N TYR A 175 9.75 25.55 -14.58
CA TYR A 175 11.17 25.89 -14.43
C TYR A 175 11.44 27.37 -14.63
N GLU A 176 12.47 27.87 -13.94
CA GLU A 176 12.95 29.24 -14.09
C GLU A 176 14.09 29.30 -15.11
N MET A 177 13.91 30.12 -16.15
CA MET A 177 14.94 30.40 -17.16
C MET A 177 15.68 31.70 -16.82
N THR A 178 17.00 31.63 -16.87
CA THR A 178 17.89 32.81 -16.86
C THR A 178 18.87 32.70 -18.02
N GLY A 179 19.56 33.77 -18.40
CA GLY A 179 20.55 33.70 -19.46
C GLY A 179 20.76 35.01 -20.20
N THR A 180 21.32 34.89 -21.39
CA THR A 180 21.65 36.00 -22.29
C THR A 180 21.17 35.68 -23.69
N ASP A 181 21.47 36.54 -24.66
CA ASP A 181 21.23 36.19 -26.05
C ASP A 181 22.10 35.02 -26.54
N GLU A 182 23.15 34.62 -25.80
CA GLU A 182 24.04 33.51 -26.20
C GLU A 182 23.62 32.14 -25.65
N TYR A 183 22.95 32.11 -24.50
CA TYR A 183 22.59 30.87 -23.81
C TYR A 183 21.38 31.05 -22.90
N VAL A 184 20.69 29.94 -22.62
CA VAL A 184 19.65 29.82 -21.59
C VAL A 184 20.09 28.80 -20.55
N THR A 185 19.97 29.14 -19.27
CA THR A 185 20.18 28.24 -18.14
C THR A 185 18.89 28.06 -17.35
N ILE A 186 18.54 26.81 -17.06
CA ILE A 186 17.49 26.46 -16.11
C ILE A 186 18.08 26.51 -14.70
N SER A 187 17.71 27.54 -13.92
CA SER A 187 18.28 27.78 -12.59
C SER A 187 17.56 27.00 -11.48
N SER A 188 16.28 26.73 -11.67
CA SER A 188 15.46 25.94 -10.76
C SER A 188 14.31 25.26 -11.51
N VAL A 189 13.82 24.17 -10.91
CA VAL A 189 12.62 23.46 -11.35
C VAL A 189 11.66 23.39 -10.15
N GLU A 190 10.41 23.74 -10.35
CA GLU A 190 9.35 23.51 -9.37
C GLU A 190 8.52 22.30 -9.79
N ILE A 191 8.32 21.38 -8.86
CA ILE A 191 7.51 20.18 -9.05
C ILE A 191 6.33 20.28 -8.10
N MET A 192 5.12 20.40 -8.66
CA MET A 192 3.88 20.31 -7.92
C MET A 192 3.40 18.86 -7.92
N PHE A 193 3.13 18.32 -6.74
CA PHE A 193 2.38 17.09 -6.56
C PHE A 193 0.93 17.44 -6.23
N HIS A 194 -0.03 16.94 -7.01
CA HIS A 194 -1.44 17.10 -6.65
C HIS A 194 -1.75 16.30 -5.38
N VAL A 195 -2.18 16.99 -4.33
CA VAL A 195 -2.68 16.35 -3.11
C VAL A 195 -4.09 15.83 -3.38
N SER A 196 -4.35 14.58 -3.02
CA SER A 196 -5.70 14.02 -3.07
C SER A 196 -6.62 14.74 -2.08
N GLN A 197 -7.90 14.84 -2.42
CA GLN A 197 -8.87 15.62 -1.65
C GLN A 197 -8.92 15.22 -0.16
N ASP A 198 -8.78 13.93 0.14
CA ASP A 198 -8.85 13.40 1.51
C ASP A 198 -7.72 13.91 2.39
N TYR A 199 -6.56 14.21 1.80
CA TYR A 199 -5.34 14.65 2.48
C TYR A 199 -5.02 16.13 2.25
N ALA A 200 -5.89 16.85 1.53
CA ALA A 200 -5.75 18.28 1.30
C ALA A 200 -6.49 19.10 2.37
N VAL A 201 -6.02 20.33 2.59
CA VAL A 201 -6.77 21.33 3.34
C VAL A 201 -8.09 21.60 2.59
N THR A 202 -9.21 21.49 3.31
CA THR A 202 -10.55 21.74 2.78
C THR A 202 -11.13 23.04 3.31
N GLU A 203 -11.85 23.77 2.46
CA GLU A 203 -12.65 24.93 2.84
C GLU A 203 -14.05 24.82 2.22
N GLY A 204 -15.05 24.57 3.07
CA GLY A 204 -16.42 24.28 2.63
C GLY A 204 -16.45 23.03 1.73
N ASN A 205 -16.93 23.18 0.50
CA ASN A 205 -17.03 22.10 -0.49
C ASN A 205 -15.83 22.05 -1.45
N SER A 206 -14.76 22.81 -1.19
CA SER A 206 -13.56 22.86 -2.02
C SER A 206 -12.33 22.41 -1.25
N TYR A 207 -11.29 22.01 -1.96
CA TYR A 207 -10.00 21.65 -1.38
C TYR A 207 -8.85 22.30 -2.14
N TYR A 208 -7.71 22.43 -1.47
CA TYR A 208 -6.51 23.06 -2.01
C TYR A 208 -5.51 21.98 -2.46
N PRO A 209 -5.37 21.70 -3.78
CA PRO A 209 -4.60 20.56 -4.29
C PRO A 209 -3.08 20.69 -4.12
N THR A 210 -2.61 21.82 -3.57
CA THR A 210 -1.20 22.07 -3.28
C THR A 210 -0.91 22.20 -1.79
N MET A 211 -1.93 22.02 -0.94
CA MET A 211 -1.87 22.22 0.50
C MET A 211 -2.26 20.93 1.22
N PRO A 212 -1.28 20.06 1.54
CA PRO A 212 -1.55 18.91 2.40
C PRO A 212 -2.03 19.37 3.79
N ASP A 213 -2.99 18.65 4.33
CA ASP A 213 -3.38 18.75 5.73
C ASP A 213 -2.31 18.03 6.57
N THR A 214 -1.50 18.80 7.27
CA THR A 214 -0.39 18.29 8.08
C THR A 214 -0.84 17.38 9.22
N THR A 215 -2.08 17.54 9.69
CA THR A 215 -2.64 16.67 10.75
C THR A 215 -2.93 15.29 10.17
N LYS A 216 -3.61 15.24 9.03
CA LYS A 216 -3.95 13.99 8.35
C LYS A 216 -2.72 13.25 7.85
N THR A 217 -1.77 14.01 7.30
CA THR A 217 -0.53 13.41 6.80
C THR A 217 0.36 12.89 7.96
N GLY A 218 0.50 13.66 9.04
CA GLY A 218 1.20 13.18 10.23
C GLY A 218 0.56 11.94 10.87
N ALA A 219 -0.77 11.82 10.85
CA ALA A 219 -1.50 10.69 11.43
C ALA A 219 -1.17 9.35 10.75
N ALA A 220 -1.06 9.33 9.43
CA ALA A 220 -0.68 8.13 8.66
C ALA A 220 0.72 7.61 9.06
N THR A 221 1.69 8.52 9.28
CA THR A 221 3.04 8.16 9.72
C THR A 221 3.05 7.57 11.13
N ALA A 222 2.27 8.15 12.05
CA ALA A 222 2.13 7.62 13.39
C ALA A 222 1.48 6.22 13.40
N ALA A 223 0.44 6.03 12.58
CA ALA A 223 -0.20 4.73 12.37
C ALA A 223 0.79 3.67 11.83
N ALA A 224 1.64 4.04 10.87
CA ALA A 224 2.69 3.15 10.35
C ALA A 224 3.67 2.72 11.44
N ALA A 225 4.15 3.69 12.23
CA ALA A 225 5.07 3.43 13.34
C ALA A 225 4.43 2.51 14.38
N LYS A 226 3.14 2.69 14.68
CA LYS A 226 2.41 1.84 15.62
C LYS A 226 2.23 0.42 15.09
N ALA A 227 1.89 0.24 13.81
CA ALA A 227 1.83 -1.09 13.21
C ALA A 227 3.19 -1.81 13.25
N ALA A 228 4.29 -1.09 12.99
CA ALA A 228 5.64 -1.64 13.09
C ALA A 228 5.99 -2.06 14.54
N GLU A 229 5.55 -1.32 15.55
CA GLU A 229 5.67 -1.69 16.96
C GLU A 229 4.93 -3.01 17.25
N VAL A 230 3.69 -3.15 16.79
CA VAL A 230 2.89 -4.38 16.96
C VAL A 230 3.59 -5.59 16.33
N VAL A 231 4.17 -5.43 15.15
CA VAL A 231 4.97 -6.50 14.51
C VAL A 231 6.20 -6.83 15.34
N ALA A 232 6.95 -5.81 15.80
CA ALA A 232 8.16 -5.97 16.59
C ALA A 232 7.91 -6.74 17.91
N GLU A 233 6.83 -6.40 18.63
CA GLU A 233 6.42 -7.05 19.88
C GLU A 233 6.11 -8.55 19.70
N ASN A 234 5.73 -8.95 18.50
CA ASN A 234 5.31 -10.32 18.20
C ASN A 234 6.33 -11.12 17.38
N GLN A 235 7.52 -10.58 17.10
CA GLN A 235 8.55 -11.23 16.27
C GLN A 235 8.96 -12.61 16.78
N GLY A 236 8.99 -12.82 18.10
CA GLY A 236 9.35 -14.09 18.74
C GLY A 236 8.28 -15.18 18.69
N LYS A 237 7.07 -14.88 18.21
CA LYS A 237 5.98 -15.88 18.07
C LYS A 237 6.13 -16.67 16.76
N GLY A 238 5.64 -17.91 16.77
CA GLY A 238 5.46 -18.70 15.53
C GLY A 238 4.36 -18.10 14.65
N THR A 239 4.25 -18.57 13.40
CA THR A 239 3.32 -18.04 12.38
C THR A 239 1.89 -17.87 12.91
N TYR A 240 1.30 -18.93 13.44
CA TYR A 240 -0.06 -18.87 13.98
C TYR A 240 -0.17 -17.90 15.15
N GLY A 241 0.81 -17.90 16.06
CA GLY A 241 0.85 -16.98 17.20
C GLY A 241 0.93 -15.51 16.80
N LYS A 242 1.62 -15.18 15.69
CA LYS A 242 1.65 -13.83 15.11
C LYS A 242 0.29 -13.42 14.56
N LEU A 243 -0.32 -14.28 13.73
CA LEU A 243 -1.64 -14.02 13.16
C LEU A 243 -2.71 -13.83 14.26
N VAL A 244 -2.70 -14.68 15.30
CA VAL A 244 -3.60 -14.52 16.47
C VAL A 244 -3.36 -13.19 17.16
N ALA A 245 -2.10 -12.81 17.41
CA ALA A 245 -1.78 -11.56 18.06
C ALA A 245 -2.23 -10.34 17.26
N TYR A 246 -2.15 -10.39 15.93
CA TYR A 246 -2.61 -9.30 15.06
C TYR A 246 -4.13 -9.17 15.08
N ARG A 247 -4.86 -10.28 15.02
CA ARG A 247 -6.33 -10.26 15.20
C ARG A 247 -6.69 -9.63 16.54
N GLU A 248 -6.08 -10.12 17.62
CA GLU A 248 -6.36 -9.64 18.98
C GLU A 248 -5.98 -8.17 19.17
N TYR A 249 -4.87 -7.70 18.59
CA TYR A 249 -4.53 -6.28 18.61
C TYR A 249 -5.66 -5.45 17.99
N ILE A 250 -6.08 -5.82 16.77
CA ILE A 250 -7.08 -5.05 16.01
C ILE A 250 -8.41 -5.01 16.75
N THR A 251 -8.95 -6.16 17.18
CA THR A 251 -10.23 -6.25 17.90
C THR A 251 -10.20 -5.62 19.30
N ASN A 252 -9.03 -5.26 19.81
CA ASN A 252 -8.90 -4.51 21.07
C ASN A 252 -8.64 -3.01 20.83
N ALA A 253 -8.16 -2.63 19.65
CA ALA A 253 -7.79 -1.25 19.32
C ALA A 253 -8.99 -0.42 18.85
N VAL A 254 -9.97 -1.05 18.21
CA VAL A 254 -11.15 -0.40 17.61
C VAL A 254 -12.42 -1.22 17.87
N ASP A 255 -13.59 -0.58 17.72
CA ASP A 255 -14.90 -1.22 17.66
C ASP A 255 -15.51 -1.08 16.25
N TYR A 256 -16.54 -1.87 15.95
CA TYR A 256 -17.25 -1.80 14.68
C TYR A 256 -18.13 -0.55 14.59
N ASN A 257 -17.88 0.28 13.57
CA ASN A 257 -18.59 1.53 13.37
C ASN A 257 -19.97 1.33 12.73
N PHE A 258 -20.94 0.89 13.54
CA PHE A 258 -22.32 0.66 13.10
C PHE A 258 -23.00 1.91 12.55
N ASP A 259 -22.70 3.09 13.10
CA ASP A 259 -23.32 4.34 12.65
C ASP A 259 -22.93 4.66 11.21
N VAL A 260 -21.65 4.50 10.89
CA VAL A 260 -21.13 4.67 9.53
C VAL A 260 -21.66 3.57 8.61
N ALA A 261 -21.58 2.30 9.02
CA ALA A 261 -22.04 1.17 8.19
C ALA A 261 -23.53 1.24 7.84
N ASN A 262 -24.36 1.77 8.73
CA ASN A 262 -25.81 1.86 8.53
C ASN A 262 -26.28 3.18 7.88
N THR A 263 -25.36 4.12 7.61
CA THR A 263 -25.71 5.41 7.03
C THR A 263 -25.53 5.39 5.51
N ALA A 264 -26.66 5.44 4.79
CA ALA A 264 -26.64 5.51 3.34
C ALA A 264 -25.94 6.79 2.83
N ASN A 265 -25.06 6.64 1.86
CA ASN A 265 -24.27 7.73 1.25
C ASN A 265 -23.37 8.48 2.26
N TYR A 266 -22.96 7.84 3.35
CA TYR A 266 -21.92 8.40 4.20
C TYR A 266 -20.64 8.60 3.35
N PRO A 267 -19.99 9.79 3.40
CA PRO A 267 -18.78 10.04 2.61
C PRO A 267 -17.67 9.06 2.97
N TYR A 268 -17.09 8.41 1.97
CA TYR A 268 -15.92 7.56 2.17
C TYR A 268 -14.80 8.34 2.87
N GLY A 269 -14.09 7.70 3.80
CA GLY A 269 -13.05 8.34 4.59
C GLY A 269 -12.43 7.41 5.61
N ASP A 270 -11.92 7.97 6.70
CA ASP A 270 -11.13 7.28 7.71
C ASP A 270 -11.78 6.04 8.34
N PRO A 271 -13.11 5.95 8.57
CA PRO A 271 -13.72 4.72 9.09
C PRO A 271 -13.55 3.48 8.18
N TRP A 272 -13.23 3.68 6.90
CA TRP A 272 -12.89 2.62 5.96
C TRP A 272 -11.38 2.42 5.82
N GLN A 273 -10.59 3.28 6.45
CA GLN A 273 -9.14 3.22 6.44
C GLN A 273 -8.62 2.53 7.69
N LEU A 274 -7.41 2.02 7.56
CA LEU A 274 -6.76 1.25 8.61
C LEU A 274 -5.98 2.17 9.58
N ILE A 275 -5.83 3.47 9.25
CA ILE A 275 -5.17 4.48 10.11
C ILE A 275 -5.81 4.52 11.50
N TYR A 276 -7.14 4.53 11.59
CA TYR A 276 -7.88 4.50 12.85
C TYR A 276 -7.60 3.26 13.72
N VAL A 277 -7.11 2.16 13.12
CA VAL A 277 -6.72 0.97 13.88
C VAL A 277 -5.39 1.17 14.63
N PHE A 278 -4.57 2.12 14.20
CA PHE A 278 -3.20 2.31 14.68
C PHE A 278 -2.93 3.73 15.22
N ASP A 279 -3.92 4.62 15.26
CA ASP A 279 -3.74 6.00 15.74
C ASP A 279 -3.76 6.13 17.28
N ASN A 280 -4.12 5.06 17.99
CA ASN A 280 -4.31 5.01 19.45
C ASN A 280 -5.43 5.94 19.97
N ASP A 281 -6.40 6.29 19.14
CA ASP A 281 -7.56 7.06 19.55
C ASP A 281 -8.77 6.14 19.79
N PRO A 282 -9.20 5.93 21.05
CA PRO A 282 -10.32 5.04 21.37
C PRO A 282 -11.68 5.56 20.88
N ASP A 283 -11.76 6.82 20.44
CA ASP A 283 -12.99 7.38 19.85
C ASP A 283 -13.08 7.12 18.35
N THR A 284 -12.01 6.62 17.73
CA THR A 284 -12.00 6.25 16.31
C THR A 284 -12.39 4.78 16.12
N ASN A 285 -13.26 4.52 15.14
CA ASN A 285 -13.84 3.20 14.91
C ASN A 285 -13.98 2.95 13.41
N VAL A 286 -13.85 1.68 13.02
CA VAL A 286 -13.78 1.29 11.61
C VAL A 286 -14.88 0.32 11.22
N VAL A 287 -15.15 0.23 9.91
CA VAL A 287 -16.00 -0.81 9.31
C VAL A 287 -15.14 -1.96 8.76
N CYS A 288 -15.77 -2.95 8.10
CA CYS A 288 -15.11 -4.19 7.69
C CYS A 288 -13.81 -4.01 6.89
N GLU A 289 -13.73 -2.92 6.12
CA GLU A 289 -12.56 -2.54 5.37
C GLU A 289 -11.37 -2.18 6.26
N GLY A 290 -11.58 -1.39 7.32
CA GLY A 290 -10.49 -0.98 8.21
C GLY A 290 -9.87 -2.17 8.94
N TYR A 291 -10.69 -3.10 9.44
CA TYR A 291 -10.23 -4.36 10.04
C TYR A 291 -9.37 -5.17 9.07
N SER A 292 -9.90 -5.42 7.87
CA SER A 292 -9.27 -6.29 6.88
C SER A 292 -7.96 -5.70 6.36
N LYS A 293 -7.95 -4.39 6.10
CA LYS A 293 -6.78 -3.64 5.65
C LYS A 293 -5.68 -3.63 6.73
N ALA A 294 -6.04 -3.41 8.01
CA ALA A 294 -5.08 -3.41 9.11
C ALA A 294 -4.43 -4.79 9.30
N PHE A 295 -5.23 -5.87 9.22
CA PHE A 295 -4.71 -7.21 9.37
C PHE A 295 -3.77 -7.61 8.24
N LYS A 296 -4.14 -7.28 6.99
CA LYS A 296 -3.24 -7.45 5.84
C LYS A 296 -1.94 -6.68 6.04
N TYR A 297 -2.00 -5.42 6.49
CA TYR A 297 -0.79 -4.61 6.69
C TYR A 297 0.18 -5.24 7.69
N LEU A 298 -0.31 -5.72 8.83
CA LEU A 298 0.55 -6.41 9.81
C LEU A 298 1.15 -7.68 9.21
N CYS A 299 0.41 -8.43 8.40
CA CYS A 299 0.93 -9.61 7.71
C CYS A 299 2.05 -9.23 6.74
N ASP A 300 1.81 -8.23 5.89
CA ASP A 300 2.74 -7.79 4.88
C ASP A 300 4.04 -7.26 5.51
N LEU A 301 3.96 -6.48 6.59
CA LEU A 301 5.13 -6.05 7.36
C LEU A 301 5.94 -7.21 7.97
N THR A 302 5.27 -8.34 8.24
CA THR A 302 5.88 -9.49 8.93
C THR A 302 6.55 -10.46 7.98
N TRP A 303 5.92 -10.73 6.83
CA TRP A 303 6.34 -11.77 5.90
C TRP A 303 6.80 -11.15 4.58
N THR A 304 8.06 -10.72 4.57
CA THR A 304 8.71 -10.04 3.42
C THR A 304 9.60 -10.97 2.58
N GLY A 305 9.63 -12.27 2.91
CA GLY A 305 10.50 -13.30 2.30
C GLY A 305 9.76 -14.60 1.97
N SER A 306 10.51 -15.59 1.46
CA SER A 306 9.95 -16.79 0.84
C SER A 306 9.69 -18.00 1.76
N ASP A 307 9.92 -17.91 3.08
CA ASP A 307 9.68 -19.05 4.00
C ASP A 307 9.54 -18.62 5.49
N PRO A 308 8.43 -18.93 6.20
CA PRO A 308 7.21 -19.51 5.67
C PRO A 308 6.49 -18.50 4.78
N GLU A 309 5.99 -18.97 3.64
CA GLU A 309 5.15 -18.18 2.75
C GLU A 309 3.77 -18.02 3.41
N VAL A 310 3.63 -16.96 4.21
CA VAL A 310 2.33 -16.44 4.63
C VAL A 310 2.01 -15.26 3.74
N LYS A 311 0.88 -15.31 3.07
CA LYS A 311 0.35 -14.19 2.29
C LYS A 311 -1.02 -13.84 2.81
N CYS A 312 -1.33 -12.56 2.86
CA CYS A 312 -2.65 -12.07 3.23
C CYS A 312 -3.21 -11.27 2.07
N TYR A 313 -4.32 -11.70 1.49
CA TYR A 313 -5.02 -11.00 0.42
C TYR A 313 -6.24 -10.30 0.98
N LEU A 314 -6.70 -9.25 0.30
CA LEU A 314 -7.99 -8.66 0.56
C LEU A 314 -9.02 -9.18 -0.41
N ALA A 315 -10.14 -9.63 0.13
CA ALA A 315 -11.32 -9.98 -0.64
C ALA A 315 -12.43 -8.98 -0.36
N VAL A 316 -13.05 -8.50 -1.43
CA VAL A 316 -14.27 -7.71 -1.42
C VAL A 316 -15.37 -8.52 -2.11
N GLY A 317 -16.58 -8.41 -1.60
CA GLY A 317 -17.73 -9.08 -2.17
C GLY A 317 -18.93 -8.98 -1.26
N LYS A 318 -19.64 -10.08 -1.09
CA LYS A 318 -20.83 -10.14 -0.23
C LYS A 318 -20.71 -11.19 0.86
N MET A 319 -21.19 -10.85 2.06
CA MET A 319 -21.49 -11.78 3.15
C MET A 319 -23.01 -11.79 3.36
N ASP A 320 -23.66 -12.94 3.13
CA ASP A 320 -25.13 -13.11 3.21
C ASP A 320 -25.93 -12.02 2.46
N SER A 321 -25.41 -11.55 1.32
CA SER A 321 -25.95 -10.51 0.43
C SER A 321 -25.53 -9.06 0.75
N GLU A 322 -24.98 -8.80 1.93
CA GLU A 322 -24.47 -7.47 2.30
C GLU A 322 -23.03 -7.29 1.81
N ASP A 323 -22.69 -6.08 1.36
CA ASP A 323 -21.33 -5.78 0.91
C ASP A 323 -20.36 -5.90 2.10
N HIS A 324 -19.23 -6.56 1.87
CA HIS A 324 -18.29 -6.90 2.93
C HIS A 324 -16.86 -7.01 2.39
N MET A 325 -15.89 -6.76 3.28
CA MET A 325 -14.46 -6.98 3.04
C MET A 325 -13.89 -7.91 4.11
N TRP A 326 -13.05 -8.85 3.70
CA TRP A 326 -12.36 -9.81 4.56
C TRP A 326 -10.97 -10.14 4.02
N ASN A 327 -10.24 -10.99 4.73
CA ASN A 327 -8.93 -11.47 4.30
C ASN A 327 -8.98 -12.93 3.80
N ILE A 328 -8.08 -13.23 2.87
CA ILE A 328 -7.70 -14.60 2.53
C ILE A 328 -6.26 -14.79 2.99
N VAL A 329 -6.01 -15.71 3.93
CA VAL A 329 -4.65 -15.96 4.41
C VAL A 329 -4.15 -17.26 3.82
N SER A 330 -3.08 -17.18 3.04
CA SER A 330 -2.35 -18.32 2.51
C SER A 330 -1.26 -18.73 3.48
N ILE A 331 -1.22 -19.99 3.89
CA ILE A 331 -0.16 -20.55 4.73
C ILE A 331 0.32 -21.83 4.04
N GLY A 332 1.58 -21.86 3.60
CA GLY A 332 2.15 -23.02 2.92
C GLY A 332 1.41 -23.38 1.62
N GLY A 333 0.86 -22.38 0.93
CA GLY A 333 0.12 -22.54 -0.33
C GLY A 333 -1.35 -22.96 -0.18
N VAL A 334 -1.87 -23.07 1.05
CA VAL A 334 -3.29 -23.33 1.32
C VAL A 334 -3.94 -22.05 1.82
N ASN A 335 -5.10 -21.68 1.25
CA ASN A 335 -5.78 -20.42 1.56
C ASN A 335 -6.96 -20.64 2.51
N TYR A 336 -7.13 -19.72 3.47
CA TYR A 336 -8.18 -19.80 4.49
C TYR A 336 -8.97 -18.49 4.56
N LEU A 337 -10.28 -18.59 4.76
CA LEU A 337 -11.11 -17.41 5.02
C LEU A 337 -10.76 -16.85 6.39
N THR A 338 -10.51 -15.55 6.44
CA THR A 338 -10.15 -14.84 7.67
C THR A 338 -10.91 -13.54 7.75
N ASP A 339 -11.94 -13.49 8.57
CA ASP A 339 -12.79 -12.32 8.76
C ASP A 339 -12.63 -11.79 10.18
N ILE A 340 -11.76 -10.79 10.30
CA ILE A 340 -11.36 -10.20 11.58
C ILE A 340 -12.52 -9.43 12.20
N THR A 341 -13.30 -8.73 11.39
CA THR A 341 -14.53 -8.05 11.84
C THR A 341 -15.48 -9.02 12.51
N ASN A 342 -15.68 -10.20 11.91
CA ASN A 342 -16.54 -11.21 12.50
C ASN A 342 -15.92 -12.00 13.66
N CYS A 343 -14.73 -11.64 14.13
CA CYS A 343 -14.11 -12.16 15.34
C CYS A 343 -14.25 -11.21 16.54
N ASP A 344 -14.85 -10.03 16.35
CA ASP A 344 -14.83 -8.94 17.32
C ASP A 344 -15.93 -9.04 18.41
N SER A 345 -15.67 -8.41 19.55
CA SER A 345 -16.67 -8.11 20.59
C SER A 345 -16.90 -6.61 20.63
N TYR A 346 -18.16 -6.20 20.53
CA TYR A 346 -18.50 -4.80 20.41
C TYR A 346 -18.64 -4.11 21.77
N ALA A 347 -18.42 -2.79 21.84
CA ALA A 347 -18.51 -2.03 23.08
C ALA A 347 -19.92 -2.02 23.69
N ASP A 348 -20.95 -2.28 22.88
CA ASP A 348 -22.34 -2.44 23.34
C ASP A 348 -22.62 -3.79 24.04
N GLY A 349 -21.60 -4.65 24.17
CA GLY A 349 -21.68 -5.96 24.82
C GLY A 349 -22.22 -7.07 23.95
N LYS A 350 -22.44 -6.82 22.65
CA LYS A 350 -22.74 -7.87 21.66
C LYS A 350 -21.45 -8.45 21.08
N PHE A 351 -21.61 -9.58 20.41
CA PHE A 351 -20.51 -10.30 19.79
C PHE A 351 -20.80 -10.47 18.31
N ALA A 352 -19.74 -10.35 17.49
CA ALA A 352 -19.81 -10.73 16.11
C ALA A 352 -20.08 -12.25 15.99
N ILE A 353 -20.57 -12.68 14.82
CA ILE A 353 -21.08 -14.05 14.67
C ILE A 353 -19.99 -15.12 14.85
N GLY A 354 -18.74 -14.78 14.52
CA GLY A 354 -17.60 -15.65 14.65
C GLY A 354 -16.84 -15.49 15.97
N TYR A 355 -17.30 -14.67 16.92
CA TYR A 355 -16.55 -14.41 18.14
C TYR A 355 -16.25 -15.71 18.93
N PRO A 356 -15.04 -15.86 19.51
CA PRO A 356 -13.89 -14.96 19.34
C PRO A 356 -13.03 -15.25 18.09
N ASP A 357 -13.18 -16.41 17.46
CA ASP A 357 -12.24 -16.88 16.43
C ASP A 357 -12.79 -17.87 15.40
N GLN A 358 -14.09 -18.12 15.36
CA GLN A 358 -14.71 -19.11 14.48
C GLN A 358 -14.66 -18.68 13.00
N MET A 359 -14.46 -17.38 12.73
CA MET A 359 -14.21 -16.84 11.39
C MET A 359 -12.72 -16.55 11.12
N PHE A 360 -11.83 -17.03 11.99
CA PHE A 360 -10.40 -16.84 11.85
C PHE A 360 -9.73 -18.10 11.28
N LEU A 361 -9.10 -17.96 10.11
CA LEU A 361 -8.47 -19.05 9.36
C LEU A 361 -9.39 -20.27 9.18
N CYS A 362 -10.68 -20.01 8.93
CA CYS A 362 -11.70 -21.05 8.85
C CYS A 362 -11.73 -21.73 7.48
N GLY A 363 -12.25 -22.96 7.49
CA GLY A 363 -12.55 -23.70 6.27
C GLY A 363 -13.89 -23.23 5.70
N ALA A 364 -13.99 -23.26 4.38
CA ALA A 364 -15.19 -22.84 3.67
C ALA A 364 -15.47 -23.78 2.49
N GLU A 365 -16.69 -24.33 2.44
CA GLU A 365 -17.12 -25.24 1.37
C GLU A 365 -17.64 -24.43 0.17
N GLY A 366 -17.17 -24.69 -1.04
CA GLY A 366 -17.69 -24.05 -2.23
C GLY A 366 -16.66 -23.85 -3.33
N GLY A 367 -16.76 -22.74 -4.05
CA GLY A 367 -15.84 -22.41 -5.13
C GLY A 367 -15.95 -20.94 -5.55
N VAL A 368 -14.91 -20.47 -6.26
CA VAL A 368 -14.72 -19.06 -6.66
C VAL A 368 -15.97 -18.46 -7.33
N ASP A 369 -16.63 -19.20 -8.22
CA ASP A 369 -17.81 -18.71 -8.96
C ASP A 369 -19.12 -18.80 -8.17
N ALA A 370 -19.29 -19.87 -7.37
CA ALA A 370 -20.54 -20.15 -6.66
C ALA A 370 -20.60 -19.47 -5.28
N GLY A 371 -19.46 -19.03 -4.76
CA GLY A 371 -19.29 -18.60 -3.39
C GLY A 371 -18.83 -19.74 -2.47
N TYR A 372 -18.42 -19.34 -1.27
CA TYR A 372 -17.96 -20.20 -0.20
C TYR A 372 -18.86 -20.09 1.02
N THR A 373 -19.22 -21.23 1.59
CA THR A 373 -20.05 -21.31 2.77
C THR A 373 -19.20 -21.74 3.96
N VAL A 374 -19.15 -20.90 4.99
CA VAL A 374 -18.54 -21.23 6.28
C VAL A 374 -19.62 -21.79 7.20
N ASP A 375 -19.40 -22.99 7.74
CA ASP A 375 -20.26 -23.57 8.77
C ASP A 375 -19.73 -23.21 10.15
N ILE A 376 -20.46 -22.37 10.89
CA ILE A 376 -20.08 -21.95 12.22
C ILE A 376 -20.65 -22.96 13.23
N PRO A 377 -19.81 -23.75 13.92
CA PRO A 377 -20.27 -24.81 14.81
C PRO A 377 -21.26 -24.33 15.86
N GLY A 378 -22.41 -25.00 15.94
CA GLY A 378 -23.47 -24.65 16.90
C GLY A 378 -24.25 -23.38 16.58
N GLN A 379 -24.01 -22.76 15.42
CA GLN A 379 -24.71 -21.56 14.97
C GLN A 379 -25.38 -21.77 13.61
N ARG A 380 -24.88 -21.12 12.56
CA ARG A 380 -25.45 -21.14 11.21
C ARG A 380 -24.35 -21.13 10.16
N LYS A 381 -24.76 -21.39 8.92
CA LYS A 381 -23.92 -21.20 7.74
C LYS A 381 -23.93 -19.73 7.30
N VAL A 382 -22.80 -19.24 6.82
CA VAL A 382 -22.60 -17.89 6.25
C VAL A 382 -22.07 -18.03 4.85
N LEU A 383 -22.70 -17.36 3.87
CA LEU A 383 -22.27 -17.38 2.48
C LEU A 383 -21.41 -16.15 2.16
N TYR A 384 -20.23 -16.40 1.61
CA TYR A 384 -19.33 -15.39 1.05
C TYR A 384 -19.25 -15.54 -0.48
N THR A 385 -19.37 -14.44 -1.22
CA THR A 385 -19.17 -14.42 -2.67
C THR A 385 -18.23 -13.30 -3.06
N TYR A 386 -17.23 -13.58 -3.89
CA TYR A 386 -16.31 -12.55 -4.40
C TYR A 386 -16.98 -11.64 -5.42
N ASP A 387 -16.63 -10.35 -5.36
CA ASP A 387 -17.00 -9.39 -6.40
C ASP A 387 -16.22 -9.66 -7.71
N ASP A 388 -16.91 -9.51 -8.84
CA ASP A 388 -16.37 -9.79 -10.17
C ASP A 388 -15.47 -8.67 -10.70
N LYS A 389 -15.62 -7.43 -10.23
CA LYS A 389 -14.91 -6.25 -10.75
C LYS A 389 -13.61 -5.98 -10.03
N GLU A 390 -13.60 -6.25 -8.73
CA GLU A 390 -12.44 -6.12 -7.87
C GLU A 390 -11.79 -7.50 -7.71
N THR A 391 -12.22 -8.29 -6.72
CA THR A 391 -11.53 -9.51 -6.27
C THR A 391 -11.17 -10.48 -7.40
N LYS A 392 -12.14 -10.89 -8.24
CA LYS A 392 -11.88 -11.88 -9.30
C LYS A 392 -11.08 -11.33 -10.48
N ARG A 393 -10.98 -10.00 -10.61
CA ARG A 393 -10.18 -9.37 -11.66
C ARG A 393 -8.71 -9.29 -11.26
N ILE A 394 -8.43 -9.18 -9.95
CA ILE A 394 -7.09 -8.95 -9.41
C ILE A 394 -6.36 -10.27 -9.19
N TYR A 395 -7.04 -11.23 -8.56
CA TYR A 395 -6.43 -12.48 -8.13
C TYR A 395 -6.75 -13.61 -9.10
N ASN A 396 -5.80 -14.52 -9.24
CA ASN A 396 -6.02 -15.74 -10.01
C ASN A 396 -6.78 -16.79 -9.18
N ASP A 397 -7.33 -17.80 -9.84
CA ASP A 397 -8.10 -18.86 -9.18
C ASP A 397 -7.34 -19.55 -8.04
N GLN A 398 -6.01 -19.74 -8.16
CA GLN A 398 -5.22 -20.40 -7.13
C GLN A 398 -5.18 -19.59 -5.82
N GLU A 399 -5.22 -18.26 -5.90
CA GLU A 399 -5.25 -17.37 -4.74
C GLU A 399 -6.65 -17.30 -4.10
N LEU A 400 -7.69 -17.57 -4.89
CA LEU A 400 -9.10 -17.50 -4.49
C LEU A 400 -9.71 -18.85 -4.09
N VAL A 401 -9.01 -19.96 -4.32
CA VAL A 401 -9.44 -21.29 -3.87
C VAL A 401 -9.18 -21.44 -2.38
N LEU A 402 -10.26 -21.58 -1.61
CA LEU A 402 -10.20 -21.76 -0.16
C LEU A 402 -10.18 -23.24 0.23
N SER A 403 -9.50 -23.53 1.35
CA SER A 403 -9.57 -24.80 2.06
C SER A 403 -10.98 -25.03 2.61
N ASP A 404 -11.49 -26.25 2.50
CA ASP A 404 -12.74 -26.67 3.14
C ASP A 404 -12.56 -26.93 4.65
N THR A 405 -11.34 -27.20 5.10
CA THR A 405 -10.98 -27.37 6.51
C THR A 405 -10.34 -26.12 7.12
N ARG A 406 -10.61 -25.89 8.41
CA ARG A 406 -9.95 -24.84 9.22
C ARG A 406 -8.44 -25.09 9.28
N TYR A 407 -7.65 -24.02 9.31
CA TYR A 407 -6.23 -24.14 9.59
C TYR A 407 -6.00 -24.68 11.01
N SER A 408 -5.16 -25.69 11.11
CA SER A 408 -4.73 -26.28 12.37
C SER A 408 -3.22 -26.08 12.51
N PRO A 409 -2.74 -25.29 13.48
CA PRO A 409 -1.32 -25.12 13.69
C PRO A 409 -0.70 -26.42 14.20
N LEU A 410 0.49 -26.76 13.67
CA LEU A 410 1.30 -27.81 14.27
C LEU A 410 1.59 -27.44 15.73
N THR A 411 1.35 -28.39 16.64
CA THR A 411 1.61 -28.23 18.08
C THR A 411 3.10 -28.35 18.42
N PHE A 412 3.94 -28.61 17.42
CA PHE A 412 5.38 -28.84 17.56
C PHE A 412 6.16 -28.15 16.44
N ASP A 413 7.39 -27.72 16.73
CA ASP A 413 8.31 -27.16 15.75
C ASP A 413 9.20 -28.22 15.06
N LEU A 414 9.89 -27.82 13.99
CA LEU A 414 10.75 -28.72 13.22
C LEU A 414 11.93 -29.26 14.06
N ASN A 415 12.44 -28.50 15.03
CA ASN A 415 13.51 -28.94 15.91
C ASN A 415 13.02 -30.01 16.89
N GLN A 416 11.80 -29.89 17.40
CA GLN A 416 11.14 -30.91 18.21
C GLN A 416 10.93 -32.19 17.40
N LEU A 417 10.48 -32.09 16.14
CA LEU A 417 10.38 -33.24 15.25
C LEU A 417 11.75 -33.89 14.98
N ILE A 418 12.78 -33.10 14.71
CA ILE A 418 14.15 -33.59 14.49
C ILE A 418 14.69 -34.26 15.77
N ALA A 419 14.48 -33.65 16.94
CA ALA A 419 14.94 -34.17 18.22
C ALA A 419 14.23 -35.48 18.56
N LEU A 420 12.91 -35.55 18.39
CA LEU A 420 12.15 -36.79 18.58
C LEU A 420 12.56 -37.88 17.58
N ALA A 421 12.76 -37.54 16.30
CA ALA A 421 13.23 -38.49 15.30
C ALA A 421 14.63 -39.02 15.63
N ARG A 422 15.54 -38.17 16.14
CA ARG A 422 16.86 -38.57 16.61
C ARG A 422 16.78 -39.45 17.86
N TYR A 423 15.88 -39.15 18.79
CA TYR A 423 15.66 -39.94 19.99
C TYR A 423 15.13 -41.34 19.62
N ALA A 424 14.10 -41.41 18.77
CA ALA A 424 13.53 -42.65 18.25
C ALA A 424 14.55 -43.50 17.47
N ALA A 425 15.50 -42.86 16.79
CA ALA A 425 16.60 -43.54 16.09
C ALA A 425 17.77 -43.96 17.00
N GLY A 426 17.71 -43.67 18.32
CA GLY A 426 18.79 -43.94 19.27
C GLY A 426 20.04 -43.08 19.05
N ILE A 427 19.91 -41.96 18.32
CA ILE A 427 20.99 -41.03 17.99
C ILE A 427 21.23 -40.03 19.13
N THR A 428 20.21 -39.76 19.95
CA THR A 428 20.30 -38.91 21.15
C THR A 428 19.62 -39.58 22.34
N THR A 429 20.01 -39.18 23.55
CA THR A 429 19.37 -39.57 24.82
C THR A 429 18.71 -38.36 25.49
N ASP A 430 18.46 -37.30 24.73
CA ASP A 430 17.71 -36.13 25.18
C ASP A 430 16.32 -36.58 25.60
N ASP A 431 16.02 -36.49 26.89
CA ASP A 431 14.76 -36.89 27.51
C ASP A 431 13.95 -35.67 27.98
N SER A 432 14.19 -34.52 27.36
CA SER A 432 13.52 -33.28 27.73
C SER A 432 12.01 -33.36 27.49
N ALA A 433 11.27 -32.65 28.34
CA ALA A 433 9.82 -32.44 28.18
C ALA A 433 9.45 -31.77 26.84
N ALA A 434 10.42 -31.24 26.10
CA ALA A 434 10.22 -30.65 24.78
C ALA A 434 9.93 -31.69 23.67
N ILE A 435 10.24 -32.98 23.87
CA ILE A 435 9.98 -34.05 22.89
C ILE A 435 8.95 -35.09 23.35
N ASP A 436 8.40 -34.94 24.55
CA ASP A 436 7.20 -35.64 25.05
C ASP A 436 5.95 -34.85 24.62
N VAL A 437 5.49 -35.10 23.40
CA VAL A 437 4.45 -34.27 22.73
C VAL A 437 3.06 -34.58 23.28
N ASN A 438 2.84 -35.81 23.74
CA ASN A 438 1.55 -36.20 24.32
C ASN A 438 1.48 -35.92 25.84
N ASN A 439 2.58 -35.46 26.46
CA ASN A 439 2.73 -35.16 27.88
C ASN A 439 2.36 -36.34 28.79
N ASP A 440 2.64 -37.58 28.36
CA ASP A 440 2.39 -38.79 29.15
C ASP A 440 3.57 -39.18 30.05
N GLY A 441 4.68 -38.44 29.97
CA GLY A 441 5.92 -38.67 30.70
C GLY A 441 6.80 -39.76 30.09
N ILE A 442 6.49 -40.25 28.89
CA ILE A 442 7.16 -41.38 28.23
C ILE A 442 7.40 -41.06 26.74
N ILE A 443 8.63 -40.65 26.44
CA ILE A 443 9.04 -40.44 25.03
C ILE A 443 9.06 -41.77 24.28
N SER A 444 8.16 -41.92 23.31
CA SER A 444 7.88 -43.16 22.62
C SER A 444 7.36 -42.95 21.18
N ALA A 445 7.04 -44.05 20.49
CA ALA A 445 6.36 -43.99 19.19
C ALA A 445 4.97 -43.33 19.28
N ALA A 446 4.39 -43.22 20.49
CA ALA A 446 3.15 -42.50 20.71
C ALA A 446 3.32 -41.00 20.51
N ASP A 447 4.46 -40.41 20.86
CA ASP A 447 4.78 -39.00 20.58
C ASP A 447 4.94 -38.74 19.10
N LEU A 448 5.57 -39.68 18.38
CA LEU A 448 5.71 -39.60 16.93
C LEU A 448 4.33 -39.71 16.25
N THR A 449 3.45 -40.53 16.82
CA THR A 449 2.06 -40.68 16.36
C THR A 449 1.24 -39.44 16.70
N ALA A 450 1.43 -38.84 17.87
CA ALA A 450 0.76 -37.60 18.28
C ALA A 450 1.19 -36.42 17.38
N MET A 451 2.49 -36.31 17.07
CA MET A 451 3.00 -35.37 16.07
C MET A 451 2.41 -35.66 14.68
N ALA A 452 2.39 -36.92 14.27
CA ALA A 452 1.81 -37.31 12.97
C ALA A 452 0.31 -36.99 12.90
N GLN A 453 -0.43 -37.15 14.01
CA GLN A 453 -1.86 -36.84 14.08
C GLN A 453 -2.13 -35.33 14.02
N SER A 454 -1.31 -34.50 14.67
CA SER A 454 -1.44 -33.05 14.57
C SER A 454 -1.00 -32.48 13.22
N LEU A 455 -0.41 -33.29 12.33
CA LEU A 455 -0.16 -32.94 10.93
C LEU A 455 -1.39 -33.20 10.02
N VAL A 456 -2.39 -33.97 10.48
CA VAL A 456 -3.57 -34.38 9.70
C VAL A 456 -4.90 -33.90 10.27
N SER A 457 -4.87 -33.27 11.45
CA SER A 457 -6.01 -32.62 12.13
C SER A 457 -5.87 -31.12 12.03
#